data_AF-A0A7T2TJ99-F1
#
_entry.id   AF-A0A7T2TJ99-F1
#
_cell.length_a   1.000
_cell.length_b   1.000
_cell.length_c   1.000
_cell.angle_alpha   90.00
_cell.angle_beta   90.00
_cell.angle_gamma   90.00
#
_symmetry.space_group_name_H-M   'P 1'
#
loop_
_entity.id
_entity.type
_entity.pdbx_description
1 polymer ?
#
loop_
_entity_poly.entity_id
_entity_poly.type
_entity_poly.pdbx_seq_one_letter_code
_entity_poly.pdbx_strand_id
1 'polypeptide(L)'
;MTANIAFTDVDYSSDGYIRCSVSHQETNNLWIKLPYEARVNTDLIALALSTLCGTAFDEISFDLPIGPETKRKIEAHTHAALKSPTGKDKSFRPGTDTALNFSGGFDSLAAMSILKKPHLISLDFGGRFAREKQFFQVYQPYIIETNITELGLNRNSWQFMGIGSILLKDELRLKHYAFGSIMAGSLNRLLAGPLDQYNSGLWAANEVGMRRINPVSGVTEIGTLNILLSQHYQALRS
;
A
#
# COMPACT_ATOMS: atom_id res chain seq x y z
N MET A 1 2.12 -23.64 18.52
CA MET A 1 2.75 -23.88 17.20
C MET A 1 3.22 -22.54 16.70
N THR A 2 4.48 -22.44 16.29
CA THR A 2 5.10 -21.21 15.78
C THR A 2 4.53 -20.91 14.38
N ALA A 3 3.99 -19.71 14.17
CA ALA A 3 3.39 -19.31 12.90
C ALA A 3 4.48 -18.71 11.99
N ASN A 4 4.76 -19.35 10.86
CA ASN A 4 5.85 -18.93 9.96
C ASN A 4 5.30 -18.59 8.56
N ILE A 5 5.96 -17.65 7.88
CA ILE A 5 5.74 -17.35 6.47
C ILE A 5 7.09 -17.15 5.76
N ALA A 6 7.23 -17.71 4.56
CA ALA A 6 8.44 -17.57 3.75
C ALA A 6 8.11 -17.07 2.34
N PHE A 7 8.88 -16.10 1.86
CA PHE A 7 8.85 -15.61 0.49
C PHE A 7 10.20 -15.98 -0.15
N THR A 8 10.20 -17.00 -1.01
CA THR A 8 11.39 -17.54 -1.66
C THR A 8 11.38 -17.24 -3.15
N ASP A 9 12.53 -17.40 -3.82
CA ASP A 9 12.66 -17.23 -5.27
C ASP A 9 12.20 -15.83 -5.70
N VAL A 10 12.57 -14.80 -4.92
CA VAL A 10 12.11 -13.44 -5.15
C VAL A 10 12.75 -12.89 -6.42
N ASP A 11 11.97 -12.92 -7.50
CA ASP A 11 12.29 -12.29 -8.78
C ASP A 11 11.80 -10.83 -8.75
N TYR A 12 12.74 -9.92 -8.98
CA TYR A 12 12.51 -8.47 -9.08
C TYR A 12 13.27 -7.90 -10.28
N SER A 13 13.25 -8.66 -11.39
CA SER A 13 13.82 -8.24 -12.66
C SER A 13 13.18 -6.93 -13.16
N SER A 14 13.82 -6.29 -14.13
CA SER A 14 13.37 -4.99 -14.65
C SER A 14 12.14 -5.09 -15.56
N ASP A 15 11.50 -6.26 -15.69
CA ASP A 15 10.32 -6.49 -16.53
C ASP A 15 9.02 -5.92 -15.94
N GLY A 16 9.12 -5.20 -14.82
CA GLY A 16 7.98 -4.60 -14.14
C GLY A 16 7.22 -5.57 -13.24
N TYR A 17 7.72 -6.78 -12.99
CA TYR A 17 7.12 -7.71 -12.05
C TYR A 17 8.00 -7.94 -10.81
N ILE A 18 7.33 -8.13 -9.68
CA ILE A 18 7.88 -8.72 -8.47
C ILE A 18 7.14 -10.04 -8.26
N ARG A 19 7.86 -11.16 -8.24
CA ARG A 19 7.29 -12.51 -8.14
C ARG A 19 8.03 -13.28 -7.06
N CYS A 20 7.32 -14.11 -6.30
CA CYS A 20 7.94 -15.01 -5.34
C CYS A 20 7.01 -16.17 -4.98
N SER A 21 7.60 -17.26 -4.51
CA SER A 21 6.88 -18.35 -3.87
C SER A 21 6.58 -17.97 -2.42
N VAL A 22 5.32 -17.95 -2.02
CA VAL A 22 4.88 -17.68 -0.64
C VAL A 22 4.41 -18.98 -0.01
N SER A 23 5.10 -19.40 1.05
CA SER A 23 4.78 -20.62 1.78
C SER A 23 4.21 -20.29 3.17
N HIS A 24 2.93 -20.61 3.36
CA HIS A 24 2.23 -20.58 4.64
C HIS A 24 1.09 -21.62 4.60
N GLN A 25 1.24 -22.73 5.34
CA GLN A 25 0.41 -23.95 5.25
C GLN A 25 0.49 -24.65 3.88
N GLU A 26 0.36 -23.89 2.80
CA GLU A 26 0.54 -24.27 1.40
C GLU A 26 1.51 -23.31 0.71
N THR A 27 2.09 -23.73 -0.41
CA THR A 27 2.97 -22.89 -1.24
C THR A 27 2.18 -22.35 -2.42
N ASN A 28 2.18 -21.02 -2.57
CA ASN A 28 1.48 -20.29 -3.61
C ASN A 28 2.42 -19.30 -4.33
N ASN A 29 2.06 -18.87 -5.54
CA ASN A 29 2.85 -17.90 -6.29
C ASN A 29 2.27 -16.49 -6.11
N LEU A 30 2.99 -15.61 -5.42
CA LEU A 30 2.64 -14.19 -5.32
C LEU A 30 3.25 -13.44 -6.50
N TRP A 31 2.46 -12.56 -7.12
CA TRP A 31 2.95 -11.61 -8.11
C TRP A 31 2.37 -10.22 -7.89
N ILE A 32 3.21 -9.22 -8.17
CA ILE A 32 2.87 -7.80 -8.19
C ILE A 32 3.44 -7.23 -9.48
N LYS A 33 2.58 -6.67 -10.34
CA LYS A 33 2.96 -6.02 -11.58
C LYS A 33 2.90 -4.51 -11.39
N LEU A 34 4.03 -3.85 -11.65
CA LEU A 34 4.20 -2.42 -11.60
C LEU A 34 3.62 -1.77 -12.88
N PRO A 35 3.27 -0.46 -12.82
CA PRO A 35 2.76 0.28 -13.97
C PRO A 35 3.78 0.46 -15.11
N TYR A 36 5.06 0.18 -14.87
CA TYR A 36 6.15 0.30 -15.83
C TYR A 36 7.31 -0.63 -15.46
N GLU A 37 8.21 -0.86 -16.43
CA GLU A 37 9.48 -1.54 -16.23
C GLU A 37 10.39 -0.70 -15.33
N ALA A 38 10.64 -1.17 -14.10
CA ALA A 38 11.53 -0.50 -13.16
C ALA A 38 12.19 -1.50 -12.22
N ARG A 39 13.43 -1.18 -11.83
CA ARG A 39 14.14 -1.90 -10.77
C ARG A 39 13.80 -1.27 -9.42
N VAL A 40 13.03 -1.97 -8.62
CA VAL A 40 12.68 -1.53 -7.26
C VAL A 40 13.80 -1.87 -6.29
N ASN A 41 14.04 -0.97 -5.35
CA ASN A 41 14.96 -1.21 -4.25
C ASN A 41 14.48 -2.41 -3.41
N THR A 42 15.36 -3.40 -3.17
CA THR A 42 15.09 -4.56 -2.32
C THR A 42 14.54 -4.21 -0.93
N ASP A 43 14.98 -3.10 -0.32
CA ASP A 43 14.44 -2.66 0.97
C ASP A 43 12.98 -2.18 0.84
N LEU A 44 12.60 -1.54 -0.27
CA LEU A 44 11.20 -1.18 -0.55
C LEU A 44 10.34 -2.42 -0.82
N ILE A 45 10.89 -3.42 -1.53
CA ILE A 45 10.21 -4.70 -1.75
C ILE A 45 9.98 -5.41 -0.42
N ALA A 46 10.99 -5.51 0.45
CA ALA A 46 10.87 -6.12 1.77
C ALA A 46 9.83 -5.41 2.65
N LEU A 47 9.85 -4.07 2.66
CA LEU A 47 8.85 -3.28 3.36
C LEU A 47 7.45 -3.51 2.80
N ALA A 48 7.28 -3.54 1.48
CA ALA A 48 6.00 -3.84 0.85
C ALA A 48 5.50 -5.26 1.21
N LEU A 49 6.35 -6.28 1.11
CA LEU A 49 5.99 -7.66 1.46
C LEU A 49 5.66 -7.80 2.96
N SER A 50 6.38 -7.12 3.84
CA SER A 50 6.09 -7.15 5.28
C SER A 50 4.72 -6.55 5.65
N THR A 51 4.15 -5.67 4.81
CA THR A 51 2.76 -5.23 4.99
C THR A 51 1.73 -6.35 4.82
N LEU A 52 2.09 -7.44 4.12
CA LEU A 52 1.26 -8.64 3.98
C LEU A 52 1.35 -9.57 5.20
N CYS A 53 2.35 -9.37 6.06
CA CYS A 53 2.57 -10.21 7.23
C CYS A 53 1.81 -9.70 8.46
N GLY A 54 1.72 -8.37 8.63
CA GLY A 54 1.19 -7.78 9.86
C GLY A 54 1.95 -8.28 11.10
N THR A 55 1.22 -8.63 12.15
CA THR A 55 1.76 -9.27 13.36
C THR A 55 1.29 -10.72 13.50
N ALA A 56 0.94 -11.38 12.38
CA ALA A 56 0.32 -12.71 12.37
C ALA A 56 1.33 -13.86 12.49
N PHE A 57 2.63 -13.57 12.40
CA PHE A 57 3.70 -14.57 12.31
C PHE A 57 4.76 -14.31 13.37
N ASP A 58 5.36 -15.38 13.87
CA ASP A 58 6.50 -15.36 14.78
C ASP A 58 7.84 -15.30 14.00
N GLU A 59 7.85 -15.82 12.77
CA GLU A 59 9.02 -15.83 11.88
C GLU A 59 8.62 -15.48 10.44
N ILE A 60 9.39 -14.58 9.83
CA ILE A 60 9.27 -14.18 8.43
C ILE A 60 10.61 -14.53 7.74
N SER A 61 10.56 -15.13 6.56
CA SER A 61 11.74 -15.36 5.72
C SER A 61 11.58 -14.65 4.38
N PHE A 62 12.59 -13.89 3.97
CA PHE A 62 12.69 -13.25 2.66
C PHE A 62 13.97 -13.70 1.95
N ASP A 63 13.84 -14.34 0.79
CA ASP A 63 14.96 -14.62 -0.11
C ASP A 63 15.34 -13.37 -0.93
N LEU A 64 15.72 -12.32 -0.19
CA LEU A 64 16.00 -10.99 -0.71
C LEU A 64 17.07 -10.33 0.17
N PRO A 65 18.14 -9.75 -0.40
CA PRO A 65 19.14 -9.04 0.41
C PRO A 65 18.56 -7.73 0.97
N ILE A 66 18.50 -7.64 2.30
CA ILE A 66 17.89 -6.53 3.04
C ILE A 66 18.93 -5.82 3.91
N GLY A 67 18.90 -4.49 3.90
CA GLY A 67 19.73 -3.66 4.78
C GLY A 67 19.47 -3.92 6.28
N PRO A 68 20.50 -3.97 7.14
CA PRO A 68 20.35 -4.15 8.58
C PRO A 68 19.34 -3.19 9.26
N GLU A 69 19.26 -1.94 8.82
CA GLU A 69 18.30 -0.96 9.35
C GLU A 69 16.86 -1.33 8.97
N THR A 70 16.62 -1.64 7.69
CA THR A 70 15.30 -2.08 7.19
C THR A 70 14.85 -3.36 7.88
N LYS A 71 15.76 -4.33 8.05
CA LYS A 71 15.49 -5.57 8.79
C LYS A 71 15.01 -5.29 10.21
N ARG A 72 15.74 -4.46 10.96
CA ARG A 72 15.38 -4.11 12.35
C ARG A 72 14.00 -3.47 12.45
N LYS A 73 13.66 -2.60 11.49
CA LYS A 73 12.35 -1.93 11.43
C LYS A 73 11.21 -2.91 11.17
N ILE A 74 11.40 -3.86 10.25
CA ILE A 74 10.43 -4.93 9.99
C ILE A 74 10.22 -5.79 11.24
N GLU A 75 11.30 -6.24 11.89
CA GLU A 75 11.22 -7.05 13.13
C GLU A 75 10.50 -6.29 14.26
N ALA A 76 10.83 -5.00 14.43
CA ALA A 76 10.20 -4.16 15.46
C ALA A 76 8.69 -4.00 15.24
N HIS A 77 8.23 -3.86 14.00
CA HIS A 77 6.82 -3.66 13.70
C HIS A 77 6.02 -4.97 13.68
N THR A 78 6.59 -6.02 13.09
CA THR A 78 5.90 -7.31 12.91
C THR A 78 5.95 -8.17 14.17
N HIS A 79 6.87 -7.86 15.11
CA HIS A 79 7.22 -8.69 16.25
C HIS A 79 7.73 -10.10 15.89
N ALA A 80 8.08 -10.30 14.61
CA ALA A 80 8.58 -11.55 14.07
C ALA A 80 10.11 -11.50 13.93
N ALA A 81 10.77 -12.66 14.08
CA ALA A 81 12.17 -12.80 13.67
C ALA A 81 12.26 -12.78 12.13
N LEU A 82 13.13 -11.94 11.56
CA LEU A 82 13.31 -11.87 10.11
C LEU A 82 14.56 -12.63 9.67
N LYS A 83 14.39 -13.64 8.81
CA LYS A 83 15.48 -14.32 8.11
C LYS A 83 15.60 -13.76 6.70
N SER A 84 16.79 -13.29 6.33
CA SER A 84 17.08 -12.82 4.98
C SER A 84 18.59 -12.81 4.73
N PRO A 85 19.04 -12.92 3.47
CA PRO A 85 20.41 -12.57 3.10
C PRO A 85 20.75 -11.14 3.56
N THR A 86 21.98 -10.95 4.05
CA THR A 86 22.43 -9.62 4.50
C THR A 86 22.70 -8.73 3.29
N GLY A 87 21.92 -7.66 3.15
CA GLY A 87 22.13 -6.59 2.18
C GLY A 87 22.96 -5.44 2.73
N LYS A 88 22.93 -4.31 2.03
CA LYS A 88 23.48 -3.03 2.49
C LYS A 88 22.32 -2.07 2.75
N ASP A 89 22.44 -1.26 3.80
CA ASP A 89 21.50 -0.15 4.01
C ASP A 89 21.51 0.77 2.80
N LYS A 90 20.31 1.14 2.35
CA LYS A 90 20.13 2.04 1.21
C LYS A 90 19.44 3.30 1.68
N SER A 91 19.94 4.44 1.22
CA SER A 91 19.23 5.70 1.37
C SER A 91 18.03 5.72 0.42
N PHE A 92 16.88 6.11 0.95
CA PHE A 92 15.71 6.39 0.12
C PHE A 92 15.79 7.80 -0.45
N ARG A 93 15.35 8.00 -1.70
CA ARG A 93 15.42 9.32 -2.33
C ARG A 93 14.47 10.29 -1.61
N PRO A 94 14.91 11.49 -1.19
CA PRO A 94 14.00 12.46 -0.62
C PRO A 94 12.95 12.86 -1.68
N GLY A 95 11.69 12.82 -1.27
CA GLY A 95 10.57 13.17 -2.13
C GLY A 95 10.12 14.62 -1.97
N THR A 96 9.27 15.05 -2.90
CA THR A 96 8.48 16.30 -2.82
C THR A 96 7.00 16.06 -3.02
N ASP A 97 6.66 14.94 -3.64
CA ASP A 97 5.36 14.72 -4.24
C ASP A 97 4.43 13.96 -3.30
N THR A 98 3.16 13.91 -3.67
CA THR A 98 2.10 13.29 -2.90
C THR A 98 1.48 12.17 -3.71
N ALA A 99 1.42 10.97 -3.14
CA ALA A 99 0.59 9.89 -3.64
C ALA A 99 -0.80 9.93 -3.00
N LEU A 100 -1.83 9.60 -3.78
CA LEU A 100 -3.15 9.25 -3.29
C LEU A 100 -3.41 7.79 -3.63
N ASN A 101 -3.55 6.94 -2.61
CA ASN A 101 -4.02 5.57 -2.80
C ASN A 101 -5.51 5.65 -3.16
N PHE A 102 -5.80 5.46 -4.44
CA PHE A 102 -7.02 5.88 -5.13
C PHE A 102 -7.84 4.67 -5.56
N SER A 103 -9.12 4.64 -5.19
CA SER A 103 -10.04 3.55 -5.54
C SER A 103 -11.09 3.94 -6.58
N GLY A 104 -11.18 5.23 -6.94
CA GLY A 104 -12.26 5.75 -7.79
C GLY A 104 -13.60 5.92 -7.05
N GLY A 105 -13.68 5.54 -5.78
CA GLY A 105 -14.86 5.79 -4.94
C GLY A 105 -14.97 7.25 -4.48
N PHE A 106 -16.16 7.63 -4.02
CA PHE A 106 -16.51 8.99 -3.57
C PHE A 106 -15.44 9.64 -2.68
N ASP A 107 -14.98 8.93 -1.66
CA ASP A 107 -14.00 9.45 -0.70
C ASP A 107 -12.65 9.76 -1.33
N SER A 108 -12.20 8.89 -2.24
CA SER A 108 -10.94 9.06 -2.96
C SER A 108 -11.03 10.16 -4.03
N LEU A 109 -12.20 10.34 -4.65
CA LEU A 109 -12.47 11.47 -5.55
C LEU A 109 -12.46 12.80 -4.78
N ALA A 110 -13.10 12.88 -3.62
CA ALA A 110 -13.05 14.08 -2.79
C ALA A 110 -11.61 14.39 -2.32
N ALA A 111 -10.85 13.37 -1.93
CA ALA A 111 -9.44 13.54 -1.61
C ALA A 111 -8.62 14.06 -2.80
N MET A 112 -8.86 13.52 -4.00
CA MET A 112 -8.23 13.98 -5.24
C MET A 112 -8.57 15.45 -5.55
N SER A 113 -9.82 15.86 -5.36
CA SER A 113 -10.29 17.24 -5.56
C SER A 113 -9.61 18.27 -4.65
N ILE A 114 -9.20 17.86 -3.44
CA ILE A 114 -8.54 18.74 -2.46
C ILE A 114 -7.03 18.78 -2.68
N LEU A 115 -6.42 17.67 -3.08
CA LEU A 115 -4.98 17.56 -3.26
C LEU A 115 -4.50 18.28 -4.52
N LYS A 116 -3.36 18.97 -4.42
CA LYS A 116 -2.74 19.64 -5.57
C LYS A 116 -2.01 18.63 -6.46
N LYS A 117 -2.71 18.08 -7.46
CA LYS A 117 -2.16 17.14 -8.47
C LYS A 117 -1.41 15.94 -7.84
N PRO A 118 -2.06 15.12 -7.02
CA PRO A 118 -1.41 13.93 -6.47
C PRO A 118 -1.12 12.90 -7.57
N HIS A 119 -0.09 12.08 -7.39
CA HIS A 119 0.07 10.84 -8.14
C HIS A 119 -1.00 9.86 -7.67
N LEU A 120 -1.93 9.49 -8.55
CA LEU A 120 -2.96 8.51 -8.23
C LEU A 120 -2.37 7.11 -8.34
N ILE A 121 -2.48 6.30 -7.28
CA ILE A 121 -1.97 4.92 -7.26
C ILE A 121 -3.14 4.01 -6.91
N SER A 122 -3.41 3.04 -7.78
CA SER A 122 -4.55 2.11 -7.62
C SER A 122 -4.06 0.67 -7.63
N LEU A 123 -4.62 -0.15 -6.74
CA LEU A 123 -4.38 -1.60 -6.71
C LEU A 123 -5.48 -2.30 -7.50
N ASP A 124 -5.11 -3.11 -8.49
CA ASP A 124 -6.00 -4.01 -9.20
C ASP A 124 -5.76 -5.44 -8.71
N PHE A 125 -6.70 -5.94 -7.91
CA PHE A 125 -6.62 -7.28 -7.35
C PHE A 125 -7.16 -8.37 -8.29
N GLY A 126 -7.72 -8.00 -9.45
CA GLY A 126 -8.41 -8.92 -10.34
C GLY A 126 -9.58 -9.65 -9.67
N GLY A 127 -9.94 -10.83 -10.21
CA GLY A 127 -10.96 -11.71 -9.65
C GLY A 127 -12.29 -11.01 -9.33
N ARG A 128 -12.77 -11.17 -8.09
CA ARG A 128 -14.02 -10.53 -7.61
C ARG A 128 -13.98 -8.99 -7.63
N PHE A 129 -12.79 -8.40 -7.65
CA PHE A 129 -12.56 -6.96 -7.64
C PHE A 129 -12.28 -6.39 -9.05
N ALA A 130 -12.29 -7.22 -10.10
CA ALA A 130 -11.97 -6.79 -11.46
C ALA A 130 -12.87 -5.64 -11.97
N ARG A 131 -14.09 -5.50 -11.42
CA ARG A 131 -15.00 -4.39 -11.75
C ARG A 131 -14.50 -3.04 -11.19
N GLU A 132 -13.75 -3.03 -10.09
CA GLU A 132 -13.24 -1.79 -9.48
C GLU A 132 -12.32 -1.03 -10.43
N LYS A 133 -11.55 -1.76 -11.25
CA LYS A 133 -10.69 -1.18 -12.30
C LYS A 133 -11.43 -0.22 -13.22
N GLN A 134 -12.68 -0.54 -13.56
CA GLN A 134 -13.48 0.28 -14.47
C GLN A 134 -13.76 1.68 -13.90
N PHE A 135 -13.85 1.81 -12.57
CA PHE A 135 -14.14 3.07 -11.90
C PHE A 135 -12.90 3.97 -11.81
N PHE A 136 -11.74 3.43 -11.50
CA PHE A 136 -10.54 4.25 -11.32
C PHE A 136 -9.74 4.49 -12.60
N GLN A 137 -9.77 3.56 -13.58
CA GLN A 137 -8.88 3.65 -14.75
C GLN A 137 -9.10 4.91 -15.60
N VAL A 138 -10.32 5.46 -15.59
CA VAL A 138 -10.67 6.69 -16.33
C VAL A 138 -9.91 7.92 -15.82
N TYR A 139 -9.39 7.86 -14.59
CA TYR A 139 -8.56 8.90 -13.98
C TYR A 139 -7.06 8.69 -14.23
N GLN A 140 -6.69 7.68 -15.03
CA GLN A 140 -5.31 7.35 -15.40
C GLN A 140 -4.34 7.20 -14.21
N PRO A 141 -4.67 6.42 -13.16
CA PRO A 141 -3.75 6.17 -12.07
C PRO A 141 -2.58 5.26 -12.50
N TYR A 142 -1.51 5.27 -11.72
CA TYR A 142 -0.51 4.21 -11.69
C TYR A 142 -1.17 2.94 -11.14
N ILE A 143 -1.52 2.01 -12.03
CA ILE A 143 -2.17 0.74 -11.67
C ILE A 143 -1.11 -0.28 -11.31
N ILE A 144 -1.29 -0.93 -10.16
CA ILE A 144 -0.49 -2.07 -9.72
C ILE A 144 -1.40 -3.29 -9.67
N GLU A 145 -1.12 -4.27 -10.52
CA GLU A 145 -1.92 -5.50 -10.63
C GLU A 145 -1.32 -6.57 -9.70
N THR A 146 -2.13 -7.33 -8.97
CA THR A 146 -1.62 -8.34 -8.03
C THR A 146 -2.67 -9.40 -7.64
N ASN A 147 -2.23 -10.59 -7.24
CA ASN A 147 -3.09 -11.65 -6.71
C ASN A 147 -3.12 -11.73 -5.16
N ILE A 148 -2.65 -10.70 -4.43
CA ILE A 148 -2.61 -10.69 -2.95
C ILE A 148 -3.92 -11.14 -2.29
N THR A 149 -5.07 -10.71 -2.83
CA THR A 149 -6.38 -11.02 -2.23
C THR A 149 -6.86 -12.44 -2.53
N GLU A 150 -6.47 -13.00 -3.67
CA GLU A 150 -6.73 -14.39 -4.04
C GLU A 150 -5.99 -15.34 -3.08
N LEU A 151 -4.75 -14.98 -2.72
CA LEU A 151 -3.92 -15.73 -1.76
C LEU A 151 -4.34 -15.51 -0.29
N GLY A 152 -5.32 -14.64 -0.02
CA GLY A 152 -5.79 -14.35 1.33
C GLY A 152 -4.79 -13.59 2.22
N LEU A 153 -3.67 -13.13 1.68
CA LEU A 153 -2.63 -12.40 2.41
C LEU A 153 -3.12 -11.03 2.93
N ASN A 154 -4.16 -10.49 2.30
CA ASN A 154 -4.83 -9.27 2.74
C ASN A 154 -5.55 -9.38 4.11
N ARG A 155 -5.68 -10.59 4.66
CA ARG A 155 -6.35 -10.83 5.95
C ARG A 155 -5.47 -10.50 7.15
N ASN A 156 -4.15 -10.47 6.96
CA ASN A 156 -3.20 -10.28 8.05
C ASN A 156 -3.05 -8.82 8.48
N SER A 157 -3.27 -7.89 7.55
CA SER A 157 -3.11 -6.46 7.79
C SER A 157 -3.80 -5.66 6.71
N TRP A 158 -4.29 -4.46 7.03
CA TRP A 158 -4.81 -3.49 6.04
C TRP A 158 -3.70 -2.73 5.32
N GLN A 159 -2.47 -2.77 5.85
CA GLN A 159 -1.30 -2.00 5.39
C GLN A 159 -0.94 -2.29 3.93
N PHE A 160 -1.30 -3.46 3.40
CA PHE A 160 -1.09 -3.83 2.00
C PHE A 160 -1.72 -2.85 1.00
N MET A 161 -2.77 -2.13 1.42
CA MET A 161 -3.41 -1.09 0.59
C MET A 161 -2.45 0.04 0.21
N GLY A 162 -1.33 0.19 0.94
CA GLY A 162 -0.28 1.15 0.68
C GLY A 162 0.92 0.63 -0.11
N ILE A 163 0.93 -0.64 -0.52
CA ILE A 163 2.07 -1.28 -1.22
C ILE A 163 2.52 -0.46 -2.42
N GLY A 164 1.58 0.09 -3.19
CA GLY A 164 1.93 0.89 -4.35
C GLY A 164 2.71 2.15 -4.02
N SER A 165 2.28 2.88 -2.99
CA SER A 165 3.02 4.06 -2.52
C SER A 165 4.42 3.70 -2.02
N ILE A 166 4.59 2.52 -1.42
CA ILE A 166 5.90 2.04 -0.94
C ILE A 166 6.80 1.67 -2.13
N LEU A 167 6.31 0.87 -3.06
CA LEU A 167 7.10 0.38 -4.21
C LEU A 167 7.48 1.51 -5.17
N LEU A 168 6.58 2.47 -5.40
CA LEU A 168 6.80 3.58 -6.34
C LEU A 168 7.46 4.81 -5.67
N LYS A 169 7.81 4.72 -4.39
CA LYS A 169 8.33 5.82 -3.58
C LYS A 169 9.48 6.58 -4.22
N ASP A 170 10.51 5.87 -4.68
CA ASP A 170 11.71 6.50 -5.21
C ASP A 170 11.53 7.01 -6.65
N GLU A 171 10.68 6.34 -7.44
CA GLU A 171 10.43 6.69 -8.83
C GLU A 171 9.53 7.93 -8.94
N LEU A 172 8.45 7.97 -8.15
CA LEU A 172 7.52 9.11 -8.10
C LEU A 172 7.97 10.20 -7.12
N ARG A 173 9.16 10.07 -6.51
CA ARG A 173 9.72 11.01 -5.55
C ARG A 173 8.71 11.36 -4.43
N LEU A 174 8.10 10.34 -3.85
CA LEU A 174 7.03 10.51 -2.87
C LEU A 174 7.60 10.98 -1.52
N LYS A 175 7.00 12.07 -1.02
CA LYS A 175 7.17 12.57 0.35
C LYS A 175 5.93 12.34 1.19
N HIS A 176 4.76 12.37 0.55
CA HIS A 176 3.49 12.20 1.23
C HIS A 176 2.68 11.08 0.59
N TYR A 177 1.85 10.44 1.39
CA TYR A 177 0.80 9.55 0.93
C TYR A 177 -0.53 9.93 1.59
N ALA A 178 -1.62 9.69 0.87
CA ALA A 178 -2.98 9.94 1.31
C ALA A 178 -3.88 8.75 1.02
N PHE A 179 -5.00 8.70 1.75
CA PHE A 179 -6.14 7.84 1.47
C PHE A 179 -7.41 8.70 1.49
N GLY A 180 -8.41 8.31 0.72
CA GLY A 180 -9.77 8.86 0.83
C GLY A 180 -10.47 8.28 2.05
N SER A 181 -10.19 8.79 3.25
CA SER A 181 -10.82 8.34 4.49
C SER A 181 -11.63 9.48 5.10
N ILE A 182 -12.90 9.58 4.71
CA ILE A 182 -13.82 10.63 5.17
C ILE A 182 -14.26 10.40 6.63
N MET A 183 -14.78 11.45 7.28
CA MET A 183 -15.11 11.46 8.70
C MET A 183 -16.23 10.48 9.07
N ALA A 184 -17.10 10.10 8.15
CA ALA A 184 -18.26 9.31 8.54
C ALA A 184 -18.08 7.79 8.41
N GLY A 185 -17.14 7.37 7.56
CA GLY A 185 -16.43 6.10 7.76
C GLY A 185 -15.75 6.04 9.13
N SER A 186 -15.50 7.19 9.78
CA SER A 186 -14.91 7.31 11.10
C SER A 186 -15.89 7.53 12.27
N LEU A 187 -17.20 7.76 12.07
CA LEU A 187 -18.14 8.05 13.16
C LEU A 187 -18.40 6.83 14.07
N ASN A 188 -18.64 5.65 13.48
CA ASN A 188 -18.62 4.37 14.22
C ASN A 188 -17.24 4.06 14.83
N ARG A 189 -16.15 4.67 14.31
CA ARG A 189 -14.75 4.46 14.75
C ARG A 189 -14.27 5.49 15.78
N LEU A 190 -14.97 6.62 15.90
CA LEU A 190 -14.81 7.65 16.93
C LEU A 190 -15.47 7.19 18.23
N LEU A 191 -16.55 6.41 18.10
CA LEU A 191 -17.30 5.81 19.21
C LEU A 191 -16.70 4.45 19.68
N ALA A 192 -15.93 3.77 18.83
CA ALA A 192 -15.18 2.56 19.17
C ALA A 192 -13.69 2.92 19.42
N GLY A 193 -13.31 3.21 20.67
CA GLY A 193 -11.89 3.46 21.01
C GLY A 193 -10.98 2.23 20.76
N PRO A 194 -9.64 2.34 20.91
CA PRO A 194 -8.77 3.47 20.67
C PRO A 194 -8.44 3.63 19.17
N LEU A 195 -8.13 4.86 18.81
CA LEU A 195 -7.92 5.42 17.47
C LEU A 195 -6.69 4.90 16.66
N ASP A 196 -6.11 3.73 16.95
CA ASP A 196 -4.67 3.55 16.70
C ASP A 196 -4.23 3.01 15.33
N GLN A 197 -4.95 2.09 14.69
CA GLN A 197 -4.40 1.45 13.47
C GLN A 197 -4.55 2.28 12.21
N TYR A 198 -5.63 3.05 12.09
CA TYR A 198 -5.87 3.91 10.92
C TYR A 198 -5.33 5.32 11.09
N ASN A 199 -4.94 5.77 12.29
CA ASN A 199 -4.34 7.10 12.50
C ASN A 199 -2.81 7.08 12.49
N SER A 200 -2.17 5.98 12.91
CA SER A 200 -0.70 5.79 12.84
C SER A 200 -0.16 5.77 11.40
N GLY A 201 -1.04 5.56 10.41
CA GLY A 201 -0.70 5.57 9.00
C GLY A 201 -0.02 4.27 8.55
N LEU A 202 0.62 4.34 7.39
CA LEU A 202 1.44 3.26 6.87
C LEU A 202 2.81 3.26 7.53
N TRP A 203 3.08 2.30 8.42
CA TRP A 203 4.37 2.23 9.13
C TRP A 203 5.52 2.09 8.13
N ALA A 204 5.40 1.20 7.15
CA ALA A 204 6.41 0.97 6.13
C ALA A 204 6.68 2.21 5.28
N ALA A 205 5.67 3.07 5.09
CA ALA A 205 5.86 4.36 4.43
C ALA A 205 6.59 5.38 5.33
N ASN A 206 6.31 5.38 6.63
CA ASN A 206 7.00 6.23 7.60
C ASN A 206 8.49 5.85 7.69
N GLU A 207 8.82 4.57 7.62
CA GLU A 207 10.20 4.06 7.68
C GLU A 207 11.10 4.53 6.54
N VAL A 208 10.48 4.87 5.41
CA VAL A 208 11.15 5.38 4.21
C VAL A 208 11.03 6.91 4.09
N GLY A 209 10.61 7.58 5.17
CA GLY A 209 10.54 9.02 5.27
C GLY A 209 9.31 9.66 4.62
N MET A 210 8.31 8.86 4.21
CA MET A 210 7.03 9.42 3.77
C MET A 210 6.16 9.79 4.95
N ARG A 211 5.29 10.80 4.78
CA ARG A 211 4.33 11.24 5.80
C ARG A 211 2.91 11.14 5.29
N ARG A 212 2.00 10.71 6.16
CA ARG A 212 0.59 10.74 5.83
C ARG A 212 0.07 12.16 5.76
N ILE A 213 -0.75 12.44 4.76
CA ILE A 213 -1.68 13.57 4.76
C ILE A 213 -3.09 13.03 4.65
N ASN A 214 -4.05 13.66 5.33
CA ASN A 214 -5.46 13.27 5.25
C ASN A 214 -6.30 14.48 4.82
N PRO A 215 -6.52 14.65 3.51
CA PRO A 215 -7.22 15.84 2.99
C PRO A 215 -8.71 15.86 3.36
N VAL A 216 -9.29 14.72 3.73
CA VAL A 216 -10.73 14.54 3.93
C VAL A 216 -11.13 14.01 5.32
N SER A 217 -10.19 13.88 6.28
CA SER A 217 -10.49 13.35 7.63
C SER A 217 -11.57 14.12 8.38
N GLY A 218 -11.77 15.40 8.08
CA GLY A 218 -12.78 16.25 8.70
C GLY A 218 -14.04 16.46 7.85
N VAL A 219 -14.17 15.76 6.73
CA VAL A 219 -15.27 15.96 5.77
C VAL A 219 -16.33 14.87 5.98
N THR A 220 -17.59 15.27 6.18
CA THR A 220 -18.76 14.36 6.27
C THR A 220 -19.15 13.82 4.90
N GLU A 221 -20.02 12.81 4.79
CA GLU A 221 -20.52 12.36 3.47
C GLU A 221 -21.19 13.49 2.70
N ILE A 222 -21.95 14.36 3.37
CA ILE A 222 -22.60 15.51 2.75
C ILE A 222 -21.54 16.49 2.23
N GLY A 223 -20.47 16.73 3.00
CA GLY A 223 -19.34 17.54 2.56
C GLY A 223 -18.64 16.94 1.34
N THR A 224 -18.40 15.63 1.36
CA THR A 224 -17.82 14.87 0.24
C THR A 224 -18.69 15.01 -1.00
N LEU A 225 -20.01 14.84 -0.88
CA LEU A 225 -20.94 15.00 -1.99
C LEU A 225 -20.92 16.42 -2.56
N ASN A 226 -20.88 17.45 -1.70
CA ASN A 226 -20.80 18.85 -2.16
C ASN A 226 -19.49 19.13 -2.92
N ILE A 227 -18.36 18.61 -2.45
CA ILE A 227 -17.08 18.71 -3.17
C ILE A 227 -17.21 18.09 -4.57
N LEU A 228 -17.78 16.89 -4.65
CA LEU A 228 -17.96 16.18 -5.92
C LEU A 228 -18.96 16.87 -6.85
N LEU A 229 -20.07 17.40 -6.34
CA LEU A 229 -21.01 18.17 -7.15
C LEU A 229 -20.36 19.42 -7.75
N SER A 230 -19.44 20.05 -7.00
CA SER A 230 -18.75 21.25 -7.47
C SER A 230 -17.63 21.01 -8.49
N GLN A 231 -17.02 19.82 -8.50
CA GLN A 231 -15.81 19.53 -9.31
C GLN A 231 -15.95 18.34 -10.27
N HIS A 232 -16.89 17.44 -10.04
CA HIS A 232 -17.02 16.15 -10.73
C HIS A 232 -18.48 15.81 -11.08
N TYR A 233 -19.33 16.82 -11.33
CA TYR A 233 -20.78 16.65 -11.62
C TYR A 233 -21.09 15.58 -12.68
N GLN A 234 -20.24 15.41 -13.70
CA GLN A 234 -20.43 14.40 -14.75
C GLN A 234 -20.21 12.96 -14.27
N ALA A 235 -19.36 12.73 -13.27
CA ALA A 235 -19.08 11.40 -12.72
C ALA A 235 -20.22 10.85 -11.84
N LEU A 236 -21.20 11.69 -11.48
CA LEU A 236 -22.35 11.32 -10.65
C LEU A 236 -23.59 10.88 -11.48
N ARG A 237 -23.50 10.93 -12.81
CA ARG A 237 -24.61 10.60 -13.74
C ARG A 237 -24.43 9.29 -14.52
N SER A 238 -23.27 8.64 -14.38
CA SER A 238 -22.93 7.35 -15.01
C SER A 238 -23.16 6.20 -14.04
#